data_AF-A0A8J6ECD2-F1
#
_entry.id   AF-A0A8J6ECD2-F1
#
_cell.length_a   1.000
_cell.length_b   1.000
_cell.length_c   1.000
_cell.angle_alpha   90.00
_cell.angle_beta   90.00
_cell.angle_gamma   90.00
#
_symmetry.space_group_name_H-M   'P 1'
#
loop_
_entity.id
_entity.type
_entity.pdbx_description
1 polymer ?
#
loop_
_entity_poly.entity_id
_entity_poly.type
_entity_poly.pdbx_seq_one_letter_code
_entity_poly.pdbx_strand_id
1 'polypeptide(L)'
;MRSIAMAQWIHICTMKEILEESAIRTRRSVDPSRTVCLIHLKADYLFFKRFGNLQEAISQIAGYMRSVNEIYDQVNFNGIKHINFKVKVLNIIQEWQPNSAMHSAYIGPEKLLMLHSSSNWNNFCLSYLLTNRDHNGILGLAWTGKEGKVCM
;
A
#
# COMPACT_ATOMS: atom_id res chain seq x y z
N MET A 1 -26.85 32.75 -17.76
CA MET A 1 -25.90 32.60 -16.63
C MET A 1 -25.58 31.12 -16.50
N ARG A 2 -24.29 30.80 -16.39
CA ARG A 2 -23.73 29.49 -16.73
C ARG A 2 -24.11 28.40 -15.73
N SER A 3 -24.68 27.33 -16.27
CA SER A 3 -24.83 26.01 -15.66
C SER A 3 -23.48 25.31 -15.48
N ILE A 4 -23.37 24.60 -14.35
CA ILE A 4 -22.88 23.22 -14.18
C ILE A 4 -21.45 22.91 -14.63
N ALA A 5 -20.56 22.68 -13.64
CA ALA A 5 -19.38 21.83 -13.78
C ALA A 5 -19.07 21.11 -12.44
N MET A 6 -20.04 20.31 -11.97
CA MET A 6 -19.94 19.43 -10.78
C MET A 6 -20.13 17.95 -11.18
N ALA A 7 -19.60 17.53 -12.35
CA ALA A 7 -19.82 16.17 -12.86
C ALA A 7 -18.56 15.48 -13.46
N GLN A 8 -17.39 16.12 -13.49
CA GLN A 8 -16.27 15.60 -14.29
C GLN A 8 -15.25 14.72 -13.52
N TRP A 9 -15.34 14.63 -12.19
CA TRP A 9 -14.34 13.90 -11.39
C TRP A 9 -14.71 12.47 -11.03
N ILE A 10 -15.99 12.08 -11.19
CA ILE A 10 -16.46 10.69 -10.94
C ILE A 10 -16.12 9.77 -12.14
N HIS A 11 -15.85 10.34 -13.32
CA HIS A 11 -15.73 9.59 -14.57
C HIS A 11 -14.40 8.86 -14.82
N ILE A 12 -13.34 9.15 -14.07
CA ILE A 12 -12.03 8.51 -14.32
C ILE A 12 -12.01 7.07 -13.79
N CYS A 13 -12.74 6.75 -12.71
CA CYS A 13 -12.79 5.39 -12.17
C CYS A 13 -13.75 4.48 -12.94
N THR A 14 -14.78 5.02 -13.59
CA THR A 14 -15.83 4.25 -14.28
C THR A 14 -15.56 4.00 -15.77
N MET A 15 -14.73 4.80 -16.43
CA MET A 15 -14.49 4.67 -17.89
C MET A 15 -13.49 3.57 -18.28
N LYS A 16 -12.79 2.95 -17.31
CA LYS A 16 -11.98 1.76 -17.56
C LYS A 16 -12.74 0.45 -17.34
N GLU A 17 -14.05 0.53 -17.08
CA GLU A 17 -14.91 -0.63 -16.76
C GLU A 17 -15.82 -1.10 -17.92
N ILE A 18 -15.75 -0.51 -19.13
CA ILE A 18 -16.73 -0.82 -20.20
C ILE A 18 -16.15 -1.51 -21.46
N LEU A 19 -14.83 -1.71 -21.59
CA LEU A 19 -14.27 -2.42 -22.77
C LEU A 19 -13.41 -3.65 -22.49
N GLU A 20 -13.16 -4.03 -21.24
CA GLU A 20 -12.75 -5.41 -20.94
C GLU A 20 -13.96 -6.17 -20.43
N GLU A 21 -14.72 -6.66 -21.40
CA GLU A 21 -15.69 -7.73 -21.26
C GLU A 21 -15.15 -8.78 -20.29
N SER A 22 -15.99 -9.12 -19.32
CA SER A 22 -15.68 -10.00 -18.21
C SER A 22 -15.00 -11.28 -18.68
N ALA A 23 -13.68 -11.31 -18.62
CA ALA A 23 -12.98 -12.54 -18.30
C ALA A 23 -13.43 -12.89 -16.89
N ILE A 24 -14.55 -13.63 -16.78
CA ILE A 24 -14.95 -14.34 -15.57
C ILE A 24 -13.80 -15.30 -15.31
N ARG A 25 -12.80 -14.81 -14.58
CA ARG A 25 -11.65 -15.59 -14.19
C ARG A 25 -12.23 -16.65 -13.26
N THR A 26 -12.31 -17.88 -13.74
CA THR A 26 -12.75 -19.03 -12.96
C THR A 26 -12.07 -18.96 -11.60
N ARG A 27 -12.89 -18.97 -10.53
CA ARG A 27 -12.44 -18.95 -9.14
C ARG A 27 -11.28 -19.93 -9.02
N ARG A 28 -10.07 -19.43 -8.81
CA ARG A 28 -8.99 -20.31 -8.35
C ARG A 28 -9.40 -20.71 -6.94
N SER A 29 -9.48 -22.00 -6.66
CA SER A 29 -9.64 -22.47 -5.28
C SER A 29 -8.55 -21.82 -4.45
N VAL A 30 -8.92 -21.29 -3.28
CA VAL A 30 -7.94 -20.73 -2.34
C VAL A 30 -7.08 -21.90 -1.89
N ASP A 31 -5.78 -21.80 -2.15
CA ASP A 31 -4.79 -22.80 -1.75
C ASP A 31 -4.45 -22.58 -0.27
N PRO A 32 -4.87 -23.46 0.65
CA PRO A 32 -4.64 -23.26 2.09
C PRO A 32 -3.16 -23.34 2.47
N SER A 33 -2.29 -23.83 1.57
CA SER A 33 -0.85 -23.87 1.78
C SER A 33 -0.14 -22.54 1.49
N ARG A 34 -0.80 -21.62 0.76
CA ARG A 34 -0.24 -20.31 0.40
C ARG A 34 -0.64 -19.24 1.41
N THR A 35 0.01 -19.27 2.56
CA THR A 35 -0.28 -18.37 3.67
C THR A 35 0.71 -17.20 3.78
N VAL A 36 1.72 -17.14 2.89
CA VAL A 36 2.78 -16.13 2.94
C VAL A 36 2.54 -15.01 1.92
N CYS A 37 2.44 -13.77 2.40
CA CYS A 37 2.39 -12.55 1.60
C CYS A 37 3.79 -11.92 1.53
N LEU A 38 4.38 -11.88 0.33
CA LEU A 38 5.65 -11.19 0.08
C LEU A 38 5.37 -9.70 -0.12
N ILE A 39 5.94 -8.86 0.72
CA ILE A 39 5.67 -7.42 0.71
C ILE A 39 6.87 -6.60 0.26
N HIS A 40 6.59 -5.47 -0.38
CA HIS A 40 7.54 -4.39 -0.60
C HIS A 40 7.33 -3.30 0.46
N LEU A 41 8.40 -2.91 1.14
CA LEU A 41 8.38 -1.78 2.07
C LEU A 41 9.24 -0.66 1.52
N LYS A 42 8.65 0.52 1.40
CA LYS A 42 9.34 1.76 1.10
C LYS A 42 9.27 2.66 2.33
N ALA A 43 10.39 3.16 2.82
CA ALA A 43 10.41 4.23 3.82
C ALA A 43 10.93 5.51 3.16
N ASP A 44 10.19 6.61 3.32
CA ASP A 44 10.63 7.90 2.82
C ASP A 44 11.71 8.55 3.70
N TYR A 45 12.26 9.65 3.22
CA TYR A 45 13.27 10.39 3.95
C TYR A 45 12.77 10.91 5.31
N LEU A 46 11.49 11.25 5.44
CA LEU A 46 10.95 11.76 6.71
C LEU A 46 10.88 10.66 7.77
N PHE A 47 10.55 9.43 7.36
CA PHE A 47 10.65 8.26 8.21
C PHE A 47 12.09 8.02 8.65
N PHE A 48 13.05 8.00 7.71
CA PHE A 48 14.47 7.83 8.03
C PHE A 48 14.97 8.92 8.99
N LYS A 49 14.65 10.18 8.70
CA LYS A 49 15.02 11.35 9.51
C LYS A 49 14.49 11.26 10.94
N ARG A 50 13.30 10.69 11.15
CA ARG A 50 12.72 10.49 12.49
C ARG A 50 13.62 9.61 13.37
N PHE A 51 14.19 8.54 12.81
CA PHE A 51 15.01 7.59 13.56
C PHE A 51 16.50 7.90 13.51
N GLY A 52 16.92 8.79 12.61
CA GLY A 52 18.27 9.37 12.56
C GLY A 52 19.33 8.48 11.91
N ASN A 53 19.19 7.16 11.98
CA ASN A 53 20.10 6.23 11.30
C ASN A 53 19.38 5.00 10.72
N LEU A 54 20.08 4.29 9.84
CA LEU A 54 19.53 3.18 9.07
C LEU A 54 19.17 1.98 9.96
N GLN A 55 20.00 1.69 10.97
CA GLN A 55 19.79 0.54 11.86
C GLN A 55 18.55 0.70 12.71
N GLU A 56 18.32 1.90 13.25
CA GLU A 56 17.12 2.21 14.01
C GLU A 56 15.86 2.14 13.12
N ALA A 57 15.92 2.69 11.91
CA ALA A 57 14.81 2.58 10.96
C ALA A 57 14.48 1.12 10.62
N ILE A 58 15.49 0.28 10.37
CA ILE A 58 15.30 -1.15 10.11
C ILE A 58 14.76 -1.88 11.35
N SER A 59 15.29 -1.60 12.53
CA SER A 59 14.85 -2.18 13.81
C SER A 59 13.36 -1.91 14.06
N GLN A 60 12.91 -0.69 13.82
CA GLN A 60 11.51 -0.29 13.96
C GLN A 60 10.61 -1.01 12.96
N ILE A 61 11.04 -1.09 11.70
CA ILE A 61 10.31 -1.85 10.67
C ILE A 61 10.22 -3.33 11.05
N ALA A 62 11.31 -3.92 11.54
CA ALA A 62 11.32 -5.31 12.01
C ALA A 62 10.35 -5.53 13.19
N GLY A 63 10.28 -4.55 14.11
CA GLY A 63 9.30 -4.52 15.19
C GLY A 63 7.86 -4.54 14.68
N TYR A 64 7.51 -3.66 13.73
CA TYR A 64 6.19 -3.63 13.11
C TYR A 64 5.84 -4.96 12.44
N MET A 65 6.77 -5.53 11.68
CA MET A 65 6.57 -6.81 11.01
C MET A 65 6.36 -7.97 11.98
N ARG A 66 7.07 -7.97 13.12
CA ARG A 66 6.86 -8.95 14.19
C ARG A 66 5.45 -8.82 14.75
N SER A 67 5.04 -7.63 15.18
CA SER A 67 3.70 -7.42 15.77
C SER A 67 2.58 -7.78 14.80
N VAL A 68 2.70 -7.43 13.51
CA VAL A 68 1.71 -7.79 12.49
C VAL A 68 1.63 -9.31 12.35
N ASN A 69 2.76 -10.00 12.26
CA ASN A 69 2.76 -11.45 12.15
C ASN A 69 2.18 -12.14 13.40
N GLU A 70 2.46 -11.64 14.60
CA GLU A 70 1.87 -12.15 15.83
C GLU A 70 0.34 -12.04 15.85
N ILE A 71 -0.21 -10.92 15.37
CA ILE A 71 -1.66 -10.70 15.29
C ILE A 71 -2.28 -11.66 14.27
N TYR A 72 -1.72 -11.75 13.06
CA TYR A 72 -2.33 -12.53 11.97
C TYR A 72 -2.15 -14.05 12.11
N ASP A 73 -1.10 -14.51 12.79
CA ASP A 73 -0.88 -15.94 13.03
C ASP A 73 -1.95 -16.55 13.93
N GLN A 74 -2.54 -15.76 14.84
CA GLN A 74 -3.56 -16.20 15.79
C GLN A 74 -4.98 -16.27 15.20
N VAL A 75 -5.21 -15.71 14.00
CA VAL A 75 -6.55 -15.61 13.40
C VAL A 75 -6.82 -16.81 12.49
N ASN A 76 -8.02 -17.38 12.64
CA ASN A 76 -8.52 -18.44 11.77
C ASN A 76 -9.46 -17.84 10.70
N PHE A 77 -8.99 -17.75 9.46
CA PHE A 77 -9.77 -17.25 8.33
C PHE A 77 -10.47 -18.43 7.63
N ASN A 78 -11.55 -18.94 8.23
CA ASN A 78 -12.37 -20.03 7.68
C ASN A 78 -11.55 -21.29 7.31
N GLY A 79 -10.64 -21.70 8.18
CA GLY A 79 -9.77 -22.85 8.00
C GLY A 79 -8.36 -22.51 7.51
N ILE A 80 -8.14 -21.28 7.03
CA ILE A 80 -6.81 -20.77 6.68
C ILE A 80 -6.18 -20.17 7.93
N LYS A 81 -5.04 -20.75 8.34
CA LYS A 81 -4.28 -20.36 9.53
C LYS A 81 -2.84 -19.99 9.13
N HIS A 82 -2.08 -19.45 10.07
CA HIS A 82 -0.65 -19.17 9.87
C HIS A 82 -0.36 -18.22 8.71
N ILE A 83 -1.19 -17.17 8.58
CA ILE A 83 -0.93 -16.09 7.61
C ILE A 83 0.28 -15.31 8.08
N ASN A 84 1.26 -15.14 7.18
CA ASN A 84 2.53 -14.51 7.50
C ASN A 84 2.94 -13.52 6.42
N PHE A 85 3.55 -12.42 6.83
CA PHE A 85 4.07 -11.38 5.97
C PHE A 85 5.59 -11.38 6.02
N LYS A 86 6.20 -11.47 4.84
CA LYS A 86 7.66 -11.45 4.68
C LYS A 86 8.08 -10.29 3.80
N VAL A 87 9.04 -9.51 4.28
CA VAL A 87 9.63 -8.42 3.50
C VAL A 87 10.50 -9.03 2.41
N LYS A 88 10.12 -8.84 1.15
CA LYS A 88 10.92 -9.28 -0.01
C LYS A 88 11.90 -8.19 -0.44
N VAL A 89 11.47 -6.94 -0.40
CA VAL A 89 12.29 -5.77 -0.71
C VAL A 89 12.00 -4.70 0.33
N LEU A 90 13.08 -4.14 0.88
CA LEU A 90 13.05 -2.98 1.76
C LEU A 90 13.87 -1.87 1.10
N ASN A 91 13.24 -0.73 0.84
CA ASN A 91 13.88 0.46 0.29
C ASN A 91 13.73 1.62 1.29
N ILE A 92 14.84 2.14 1.78
CA ILE A 92 14.87 3.27 2.72
C ILE A 92 15.56 4.44 2.03
N ILE A 93 14.81 5.52 1.82
CA ILE A 93 15.35 6.75 1.23
C ILE A 93 16.10 7.51 2.33
N GLN A 94 17.42 7.59 2.22
CA GLN A 94 18.28 8.25 3.22
C GLN A 94 18.54 9.73 2.92
N GLU A 95 18.32 10.15 1.69
CA GLU A 95 18.61 11.51 1.22
C GLU A 95 17.34 12.26 0.81
N TRP A 96 17.32 13.57 1.10
CA TRP A 96 16.25 14.44 0.64
C TRP A 96 16.34 14.66 -0.87
N GLN A 97 15.27 14.33 -1.59
CA GLN A 97 15.20 14.55 -3.04
C GLN A 97 14.18 15.65 -3.34
N PRO A 98 14.59 16.92 -3.52
CA PRO A 98 13.67 18.04 -3.68
C PRO A 98 12.83 17.96 -4.97
N ASN A 99 13.34 17.27 -6.00
CA ASN A 99 12.67 17.13 -7.29
C ASN A 99 11.63 15.99 -7.32
N SER A 100 11.48 15.23 -6.23
CA SER A 100 10.52 14.13 -6.16
C SER A 100 9.12 14.66 -5.80
N ALA A 101 8.12 14.33 -6.62
CA ALA A 101 6.72 14.65 -6.33
C ALA A 101 6.24 14.08 -4.97
N MET A 102 6.89 13.01 -4.47
CA MET A 102 6.57 12.41 -3.17
C MET A 102 7.19 13.16 -1.98
N HIS A 103 8.14 14.06 -2.22
CA HIS A 103 8.83 14.82 -1.16
C HIS A 103 8.28 16.24 -0.97
N SER A 104 7.19 16.60 -1.64
CA SER A 104 6.49 17.85 -1.32
C SER A 104 6.12 17.90 0.17
N ALA A 105 6.36 19.04 0.83
CA ALA A 105 6.09 19.22 2.25
C ALA A 105 4.58 19.13 2.57
N TYR A 106 3.73 19.55 1.62
CA TYR A 106 2.28 19.68 1.80
C TYR A 106 1.46 18.64 1.02
N ILE A 107 2.03 17.46 0.77
CA ILE A 107 1.29 16.39 0.10
C ILE A 107 0.25 15.78 1.04
N GLY A 108 -1.02 15.77 0.62
CA GLY A 108 -2.10 15.08 1.33
C GLY A 108 -1.95 13.55 1.30
N PRO A 109 -2.52 12.83 2.27
CA PRO A 109 -2.35 11.38 2.38
C PRO A 109 -2.92 10.62 1.16
N GLU A 110 -4.00 11.10 0.55
CA GLU A 110 -4.62 10.50 -0.64
C GLU A 110 -3.71 10.63 -1.87
N LYS A 111 -3.13 11.82 -2.05
CA LYS A 111 -2.20 12.08 -3.16
C LYS A 111 -0.93 11.26 -2.98
N LEU A 112 -0.45 11.11 -1.74
CA LEU A 112 0.71 10.28 -1.42
C LEU A 112 0.45 8.80 -1.74
N LEU A 113 -0.71 8.26 -1.33
CA LEU A 113 -1.13 6.90 -1.67
C LEU A 113 -1.20 6.71 -3.19
N MET A 114 -1.82 7.65 -3.91
CA MET A 114 -1.94 7.59 -5.36
C MET A 114 -0.57 7.59 -6.08
N LEU A 115 0.38 8.42 -5.62
CA LEU A 115 1.75 8.43 -6.17
C LEU A 115 2.51 7.13 -5.86
N HIS A 116 2.27 6.51 -4.71
CA HIS A 116 2.86 5.20 -4.42
C HIS A 116 2.25 4.11 -5.31
N SER A 117 0.93 4.15 -5.51
CA SER A 117 0.20 3.21 -6.37
C SER A 117 0.53 3.31 -7.86
N SER A 118 1.05 4.43 -8.35
CA SER A 118 1.42 4.58 -9.76
C SER A 118 2.65 3.77 -10.19
N SER A 119 3.36 3.15 -9.23
CA SER A 119 4.50 2.27 -9.51
C SER A 119 4.05 0.83 -9.76
N ASN A 120 4.88 0.04 -10.46
CA ASN A 120 4.56 -1.37 -10.72
C ASN A 120 4.91 -2.27 -9.52
N TRP A 121 3.88 -2.83 -8.89
CA TRP A 121 4.01 -3.71 -7.71
C TRP A 121 3.66 -5.18 -7.97
N ASN A 122 3.56 -5.60 -9.24
CA ASN A 122 3.04 -6.93 -9.63
C ASN A 122 3.81 -8.12 -9.05
N ASN A 123 5.06 -7.91 -8.60
CA ASN A 123 5.93 -8.94 -8.02
C ASN A 123 5.75 -9.13 -6.50
N PHE A 124 4.82 -8.39 -5.90
CA PHE A 124 4.53 -8.35 -4.47
C PHE A 124 3.03 -8.54 -4.23
N CYS A 125 2.69 -9.12 -3.08
CA CYS A 125 1.33 -9.24 -2.62
C CYS A 125 0.81 -7.90 -2.07
N LEU A 126 1.67 -7.14 -1.37
CA LEU A 126 1.38 -5.79 -0.89
C LEU A 126 2.60 -4.88 -1.05
N SER A 127 2.37 -3.58 -1.18
CA SER A 127 3.41 -2.55 -1.16
C SER A 127 3.01 -1.43 -0.21
N TYR A 128 3.80 -1.18 0.82
CA TYR A 128 3.58 -0.10 1.78
C TYR A 128 4.60 1.02 1.63
N LEU A 129 4.15 2.24 1.90
CA LEU A 129 4.98 3.41 2.09
C LEU A 129 4.90 3.85 3.56
N LEU A 130 6.04 3.89 4.23
CA LEU A 130 6.21 4.38 5.58
C LEU A 130 6.72 5.82 5.52
N THR A 131 6.07 6.69 6.30
CA THR A 131 6.40 8.11 6.37
C THR A 131 6.20 8.62 7.78
N ASN A 132 6.81 9.76 8.11
CA ASN A 132 6.61 10.49 9.37
C ASN A 132 6.00 11.86 9.09
N ARG A 133 4.86 11.88 8.38
CA ARG A 133 4.10 13.08 8.06
C ARG A 133 2.95 13.24 9.05
N ASP A 134 2.66 14.48 9.40
CA ASP A 134 1.46 14.82 10.13
C ASP A 134 0.33 15.09 9.14
N HIS A 135 -0.72 14.26 9.20
CA HIS A 135 -1.93 14.38 8.39
C HIS A 135 -3.14 14.70 9.26
N ASN A 136 -2.96 15.55 10.29
CA ASN A 136 -4.02 16.04 11.18
C ASN A 136 -4.83 14.90 11.84
N GLY A 137 -4.13 13.87 12.31
CA GLY A 137 -4.73 12.71 13.00
C GLY A 137 -4.98 11.47 12.12
N ILE A 138 -4.82 11.56 10.79
CA ILE A 138 -4.86 10.38 9.92
C ILE A 138 -3.53 9.63 10.01
N LEU A 139 -3.55 8.37 10.46
CA LEU A 139 -2.34 7.54 10.62
C LEU A 139 -1.95 6.74 9.37
N GLY A 140 -2.87 6.54 8.43
CA GLY A 140 -2.60 5.80 7.20
C GLY A 140 -3.84 5.65 6.32
N LEU A 141 -3.60 5.33 5.05
CA LEU A 141 -4.61 5.01 4.05
C LEU A 141 -4.21 3.74 3.30
N ALA A 142 -5.20 2.97 2.86
CA ALA A 142 -5.00 1.79 2.04
C ALA A 142 -6.18 1.58 1.08
N TRP A 143 -5.91 0.94 -0.05
CA TRP A 143 -6.97 0.43 -0.91
C TRP A 143 -7.64 -0.78 -0.27
N THR A 144 -8.97 -0.81 -0.30
CA THR A 144 -9.72 -1.98 0.20
C THR A 144 -9.77 -3.05 -0.89
N GLY A 145 -9.20 -4.22 -0.60
CA GLY A 145 -9.34 -5.38 -1.47
C GLY A 145 -10.79 -5.88 -1.52
N LYS A 146 -11.26 -6.28 -2.69
CA LYS A 146 -12.55 -6.96 -2.87
C LYS A 146 -12.32 -8.32 -3.51
N GLU A 147 -13.12 -9.30 -3.10
CA GLU A 147 -13.11 -10.60 -3.77
C GLU A 147 -13.41 -10.43 -5.26
N GLY A 148 -12.57 -11.01 -6.11
CA GLY A 148 -12.77 -11.01 -7.57
C GLY A 148 -12.40 -9.74 -8.33
N LYS A 149 -11.99 -8.64 -7.66
CA LYS A 149 -11.44 -7.45 -8.33
C LYS A 149 -9.97 -7.24 -7.95
N VAL A 150 -9.09 -7.19 -8.94
CA VAL A 150 -7.72 -6.68 -8.76
C VAL A 150 -7.84 -5.17 -8.69
N CYS A 151 -7.44 -4.55 -7.57
CA CYS A 151 -7.23 -3.11 -7.53
C CYS A 151 -6.07 -2.79 -8.49
N MET A 152 -6.41 -2.34 -9.70
CA MET A 152 -5.46 -1.74 -10.64
C MET A 152 -5.51 -0.23 -10.54
#